data_AF-A0A7W9MXU1-F1
#
_entry.id   AF-A0A7W9MXU1-F1
#
_cell.length_a   1.000
_cell.length_b   1.000
_cell.length_c   1.000
_cell.angle_alpha   90.00
_cell.angle_beta   90.00
_cell.angle_gamma   90.00
#
_symmetry.space_group_name_H-M   'P 1'
#
loop_
_entity.id
_entity.type
_entity.pdbx_description
1 polymer ?
#
loop_
_entity_poly.entity_id
_entity_poly.type
_entity_poly.pdbx_seq_one_letter_code
_entity_poly.pdbx_strand_id
1 'polypeptide(L)'
;MEVRPLGAADVEAVQGLIESDPGYNERITGAPPGAADAQGLLTMRPPGLSAEAKVVLGVFEGDESAAVEDAQSKAADDDGSGSSEDHGFGATNSGKSAGGGGELVAVVDLLRGYPDESVAFIGLLQVRRGRQGRGIGRTAYRLVEQYVVENWMEVRRLRLAVVDTNAESATPFWVRQGFEATGEAKAYENEAVTSTARLYEKALCWAHPHLVVRESSIAGQGLFATAPIAAGEVVSVLAGRKVSTAELTELLKHPPVDTITLEEDLHLVLPNDPRPVIAYGNHGCDPNTWWTDAVTLTARRDFAPGDELTSDYGTSTGIPDWQMSCACGSALCRRLITGSDWQLPELQDRYGDHWIPELLARQNR
;
A
#
# COMPACT_ATOMS: atom_id res chain seq x y z
N MET A 1 5.93 -16.49 5.59
CA MET A 1 5.96 -16.42 4.12
C MET A 1 6.95 -15.35 3.74
N GLU A 2 7.75 -15.60 2.71
CA GLU A 2 8.73 -14.66 2.17
C GLU A 2 8.22 -14.12 0.82
N VAL A 3 8.50 -12.85 0.52
CA VAL A 3 8.25 -12.27 -0.81
C VAL A 3 9.57 -11.84 -1.43
N ARG A 4 9.78 -12.16 -2.71
CA ARG A 4 10.93 -11.67 -3.47
C ARG A 4 10.60 -11.47 -4.95
N PRO A 5 11.33 -10.60 -5.66
CA PRO A 5 11.31 -10.56 -7.11
C PRO A 5 11.72 -11.91 -7.71
N LEU A 6 11.06 -12.28 -8.81
CA LEU A 6 11.33 -13.46 -9.61
C LEU A 6 12.08 -13.07 -10.90
N GLY A 7 12.94 -13.97 -11.36
CA GLY A 7 13.72 -13.79 -12.58
C GLY A 7 13.74 -15.03 -13.46
N ALA A 8 14.63 -15.04 -14.45
CA ALA A 8 14.76 -16.15 -15.41
C ALA A 8 15.04 -17.52 -14.75
N ALA A 9 15.69 -17.54 -13.58
CA ALA A 9 15.94 -18.76 -12.82
C ALA A 9 14.66 -19.37 -12.21
N ASP A 10 13.58 -18.60 -12.09
CA ASP A 10 12.33 -19.02 -11.46
C ASP A 10 11.27 -19.52 -12.45
N VAL A 11 11.57 -19.52 -13.76
CA VAL A 11 10.62 -19.86 -14.84
C VAL A 11 9.93 -21.20 -14.60
N GLU A 12 10.68 -22.24 -14.21
CA GLU A 12 10.12 -23.58 -13.95
C GLU A 12 9.14 -23.58 -12.78
N ALA A 13 9.49 -22.91 -11.68
CA ALA A 13 8.63 -22.81 -10.49
C ALA A 13 7.34 -22.03 -10.80
N VAL A 14 7.46 -20.92 -11.56
CA VAL A 14 6.33 -20.11 -12.02
C VAL A 14 5.43 -20.92 -12.94
N GLN A 15 6.01 -21.66 -13.90
CA GLN A 15 5.26 -22.50 -14.83
C GLN A 15 4.46 -23.56 -14.07
N GLY A 16 5.08 -24.27 -13.12
CA GLY A 16 4.40 -25.25 -12.29
C GLY A 16 3.28 -24.65 -11.42
N LEU A 17 3.38 -23.38 -11.01
CA LEU A 17 2.29 -22.69 -10.31
C LEU A 17 1.14 -22.36 -11.27
N ILE A 18 1.43 -21.82 -12.46
CA ILE A 18 0.42 -21.48 -13.47
C ILE A 18 -0.36 -22.74 -13.87
N GLU A 19 0.36 -23.83 -14.14
CA GLU A 19 -0.19 -25.14 -14.51
C GLU A 19 -1.00 -25.80 -13.39
N SER A 20 -0.80 -25.41 -12.13
CA SER A 20 -1.59 -25.95 -11.01
C SER A 20 -3.07 -25.57 -11.08
N ASP A 21 -3.42 -24.46 -11.77
CA ASP A 21 -4.79 -23.98 -11.94
C ASP A 21 -5.14 -23.73 -13.42
N PRO A 22 -5.30 -24.79 -14.24
CA PRO A 22 -5.61 -24.63 -15.65
C PRO A 22 -6.96 -23.94 -15.87
N GLY A 23 -7.91 -24.11 -14.94
CA GLY A 23 -9.22 -23.48 -15.02
C GLY A 23 -9.17 -21.95 -14.96
N TYR A 24 -8.18 -21.35 -14.31
CA TYR A 24 -7.96 -19.90 -14.38
C TYR A 24 -7.62 -19.47 -15.82
N ASN A 25 -6.65 -20.14 -16.45
CA ASN A 25 -6.23 -19.84 -17.82
C ASN A 25 -7.36 -20.09 -18.82
N GLU A 26 -8.14 -21.16 -18.66
CA GLU A 26 -9.29 -21.43 -19.52
C GLU A 26 -10.35 -20.33 -19.43
N ARG A 27 -10.63 -19.80 -18.23
CA ARG A 27 -11.58 -18.68 -18.07
C ARG A 27 -11.10 -17.39 -18.72
N ILE A 28 -9.80 -17.10 -18.64
CA ILE A 28 -9.24 -15.82 -19.10
C ILE A 28 -8.83 -15.85 -20.57
N THR A 29 -8.25 -16.95 -21.03
CA THR A 29 -7.67 -17.08 -22.36
C THR A 29 -8.46 -18.00 -23.29
N GLY A 30 -9.36 -18.82 -22.75
CA GLY A 30 -10.07 -19.85 -23.53
C GLY A 30 -9.25 -21.12 -23.79
N ALA A 31 -8.02 -21.19 -23.28
CA ALA A 31 -7.10 -22.30 -23.46
C ALA A 31 -6.43 -22.71 -22.13
N PRO A 32 -5.95 -23.97 -22.00
CA PRO A 32 -5.09 -24.35 -20.89
C PRO A 32 -3.72 -23.63 -20.98
N PRO A 33 -2.94 -23.62 -19.88
CA PRO A 33 -1.62 -23.00 -19.87
C PRO A 33 -0.68 -23.53 -20.96
N GLY A 34 0.00 -22.63 -21.65
CA GLY A 34 1.05 -22.93 -22.63
C GLY A 34 2.42 -23.08 -21.96
N ALA A 35 3.33 -23.78 -22.64
CA ALA A 35 4.69 -24.05 -22.14
C ALA A 35 5.58 -22.79 -22.00
N ALA A 36 5.13 -21.63 -22.51
CA ALA A 36 5.85 -20.36 -22.46
C ALA A 36 5.18 -19.31 -21.57
N ASP A 37 4.08 -19.65 -20.87
CA ASP A 37 3.29 -18.66 -20.12
C ASP A 37 4.08 -18.04 -18.96
N ALA A 38 4.92 -18.83 -18.27
CA ALA A 38 5.80 -18.30 -17.23
C ALA A 38 6.83 -17.31 -17.79
N GLN A 39 7.46 -17.64 -18.92
CA GLN A 39 8.41 -16.75 -19.59
C GLN A 39 7.71 -15.46 -20.03
N GLY A 40 6.49 -15.58 -20.57
CA GLY A 40 5.64 -14.47 -20.92
C GLY A 40 5.30 -13.59 -19.73
N LEU A 41 4.84 -14.18 -18.62
CA LEU A 41 4.51 -13.48 -17.38
C LEU A 41 5.70 -12.68 -16.84
N LEU A 42 6.92 -13.21 -16.94
CA LEU A 42 8.13 -12.54 -16.46
C LEU A 42 8.65 -11.42 -17.38
N THR A 43 8.23 -11.38 -18.65
CA THR A 43 8.85 -10.49 -19.66
C THR A 43 7.91 -9.58 -20.42
N MET A 44 6.68 -10.02 -20.70
CA MET A 44 5.69 -9.26 -21.45
C MET A 44 5.26 -8.02 -20.69
N ARG A 45 5.25 -6.90 -21.41
CA ARG A 45 4.86 -5.58 -20.92
C ARG A 45 4.26 -4.76 -22.06
N PRO A 46 3.40 -3.76 -21.75
CA PRO A 46 2.93 -2.80 -22.74
C PRO A 46 4.08 -2.16 -23.53
N PRO A 47 3.87 -1.86 -24.83
CA PRO A 47 4.85 -1.11 -25.63
C PRO A 47 5.22 0.22 -24.97
N GLY A 48 6.51 0.55 -24.97
CA GLY A 48 7.02 1.81 -24.41
C GLY A 48 7.42 1.76 -22.94
N LEU A 49 7.03 0.73 -22.18
CA LEU A 49 7.51 0.54 -20.81
C LEU A 49 8.90 -0.10 -20.78
N SER A 50 9.75 0.37 -19.87
CA SER A 50 11.09 -0.20 -19.64
C SER A 50 10.99 -1.60 -19.04
N ALA A 51 12.07 -2.39 -19.14
CA ALA A 51 12.12 -3.70 -18.47
C ALA A 51 12.06 -3.58 -16.94
N GLU A 52 12.65 -2.52 -16.38
CA GLU A 52 12.68 -2.23 -14.95
C GLU A 52 11.31 -1.86 -14.38
N ALA A 53 10.38 -1.38 -15.23
CA ALA A 53 9.01 -1.11 -14.82
C ALA A 53 8.22 -2.38 -14.49
N LYS A 54 8.69 -3.55 -14.93
CA LYS A 54 8.03 -4.84 -14.69
C LYS A 54 8.70 -5.58 -13.55
N VAL A 55 7.91 -5.93 -12.55
CA VAL A 55 8.35 -6.77 -11.42
C VAL A 55 7.33 -7.87 -11.22
N VAL A 56 7.79 -9.12 -11.18
CA VAL A 56 6.98 -10.24 -10.74
C VAL A 56 7.45 -10.67 -9.37
N LEU A 57 6.57 -10.64 -8.39
CA LEU A 57 6.84 -11.07 -7.02
C LEU A 57 6.37 -12.50 -6.83
N GLY A 58 7.23 -13.33 -6.23
CA GLY A 58 6.87 -14.65 -5.76
C GLY A 58 6.68 -14.66 -4.25
N VAL A 59 5.65 -15.36 -3.79
CA VAL A 59 5.41 -15.61 -2.37
C VAL A 59 5.75 -17.06 -2.07
N PHE A 60 6.67 -17.25 -1.12
CA PHE A 60 7.20 -18.55 -0.74
C PHE A 60 6.72 -18.93 0.67
N GLU A 61 6.24 -20.16 0.80
CA GLU A 61 5.95 -20.81 2.08
C GLU A 61 7.16 -21.68 2.45
N GLY A 62 7.79 -21.41 3.60
CA GLY A 62 8.93 -22.18 4.07
C GLY A 62 8.53 -23.60 4.47
N ASP A 63 9.46 -24.53 4.41
CA ASP A 63 9.25 -25.90 4.86
C ASP A 63 9.25 -25.91 6.40
N GLU A 64 8.13 -26.28 7.05
CA GLU A 64 8.03 -26.37 8.51
C GLU A 64 9.09 -27.34 9.11
N SER A 65 9.57 -28.28 8.30
CA SER A 65 10.64 -29.25 8.59
C SER A 65 12.02 -28.61 8.78
N ALA A 66 12.35 -27.53 8.05
CA ALA A 66 13.66 -26.87 8.15
C ALA A 66 13.82 -26.04 9.44
N ALA A 67 12.71 -25.53 9.99
CA ALA A 67 12.72 -24.79 11.25
C ALA A 67 13.01 -25.67 12.48
N VAL A 68 12.74 -26.98 12.38
CA VAL A 68 13.02 -27.95 13.46
C VAL A 68 14.48 -28.39 13.44
N GLU A 69 15.11 -28.53 12.27
CA GLU A 69 16.54 -28.88 12.16
C GLU A 69 17.45 -27.74 12.64
N ASP A 70 17.10 -26.48 12.38
CA ASP A 70 17.89 -25.31 12.81
C ASP A 70 17.76 -25.02 14.32
N ALA A 71 16.67 -25.49 14.94
CA ALA A 71 16.48 -25.45 16.39
C ALA A 71 17.20 -26.62 17.11
N GLN A 72 17.37 -27.76 16.44
CA GLN A 72 18.10 -28.92 16.97
C GLN A 72 19.62 -28.80 16.78
N SER A 73 20.09 -28.14 15.73
CA SER A 73 21.53 -27.85 15.54
C SER A 73 22.06 -26.86 16.57
N LYS A 74 21.29 -25.81 16.90
CA LYS A 74 21.65 -24.84 17.95
C LYS A 74 21.60 -25.38 19.39
N ALA A 75 20.93 -26.51 19.61
CA ALA A 75 20.90 -27.18 20.90
C ALA A 75 22.07 -28.20 21.08
N ALA A 76 22.79 -28.52 20.00
CA ALA A 76 23.90 -29.48 20.03
C ALA A 76 25.29 -28.83 20.19
N ASP A 77 25.39 -27.50 20.07
CA ASP A 77 26.66 -26.76 20.12
C ASP A 77 27.01 -26.21 21.52
N ASP A 78 26.24 -26.52 22.58
CA ASP A 78 26.50 -26.02 23.95
C ASP A 78 27.00 -27.10 24.93
N ASP A 79 27.57 -28.20 24.43
CA ASP A 79 28.27 -29.20 25.25
C ASP A 79 29.72 -29.45 24.77
N GLY A 80 30.66 -28.69 25.36
CA GLY A 80 31.91 -29.25 25.91
C GLY A 80 33.12 -29.52 25.00
N SER A 81 34.15 -28.67 25.18
CA SER A 81 35.58 -29.02 25.31
C SER A 81 36.29 -29.90 24.25
N GLY A 82 37.19 -29.24 23.50
CA GLY A 82 38.56 -29.64 23.09
C GLY A 82 38.94 -31.11 22.82
N SER A 83 39.41 -31.40 21.60
CA SER A 83 40.81 -31.77 21.31
C SER A 83 40.99 -32.14 19.82
N SER A 84 42.25 -32.04 19.39
CA SER A 84 42.82 -32.18 18.05
C SER A 84 42.66 -33.55 17.39
N GLU A 85 42.55 -33.60 16.05
CA GLU A 85 43.59 -34.09 15.12
C GLU A 85 43.09 -34.12 13.66
N ASP A 86 44.07 -34.23 12.78
CA ASP A 86 44.13 -33.91 11.35
C ASP A 86 43.80 -35.13 10.45
N HIS A 87 43.29 -34.85 9.23
CA HIS A 87 43.50 -35.54 7.94
C HIS A 87 42.23 -35.74 7.08
N GLY A 88 42.34 -35.34 5.80
CA GLY A 88 41.75 -36.11 4.69
C GLY A 88 40.89 -35.36 3.67
N PHE A 89 41.49 -35.10 2.50
CA PHE A 89 40.85 -34.70 1.24
C PHE A 89 39.55 -35.46 0.91
N GLY A 90 38.54 -34.72 0.45
CA GLY A 90 37.34 -35.26 -0.18
C GLY A 90 36.58 -34.17 -0.93
N ALA A 91 36.98 -33.90 -2.17
CA ALA A 91 36.23 -33.06 -3.08
C ALA A 91 34.96 -33.78 -3.56
N THR A 92 33.79 -33.23 -3.25
CA THR A 92 32.58 -33.42 -4.06
C THR A 92 31.93 -32.07 -4.29
N ASN A 93 32.00 -31.65 -5.56
CA ASN A 93 31.28 -30.54 -6.12
C ASN A 93 29.80 -30.96 -6.23
N SER A 94 28.93 -30.40 -5.40
CA SER A 94 27.51 -30.30 -5.70
C SER A 94 27.12 -28.84 -5.56
N GLY A 95 26.84 -28.21 -6.70
CA GLY A 95 26.35 -26.84 -6.74
C GLY A 95 25.02 -26.76 -6.00
N LYS A 96 25.06 -26.29 -4.75
CA LYS A 96 23.89 -25.74 -4.09
C LYS A 96 23.55 -24.44 -4.82
N SER A 97 22.45 -24.46 -5.57
CA SER A 97 21.82 -23.22 -5.99
C SER A 97 21.49 -22.42 -4.73
N ALA A 98 21.95 -21.18 -4.68
CA ALA A 98 21.56 -20.23 -3.66
C ALA A 98 20.12 -19.79 -3.96
N GLY A 99 19.14 -20.52 -3.45
CA GLY A 99 17.72 -20.16 -3.48
C GLY A 99 17.05 -20.73 -2.24
N GLY A 100 16.47 -19.87 -1.40
CA GLY A 100 15.81 -20.26 -0.15
C GLY A 100 14.76 -21.36 -0.37
N GLY A 101 14.82 -22.41 0.45
CA GLY A 101 14.10 -23.68 0.26
C GLY A 101 12.61 -23.66 0.56
N GLY A 102 11.86 -22.68 0.07
CA GLY A 102 10.39 -22.61 0.20
C GLY A 102 9.63 -22.99 -1.08
N GLU A 103 8.40 -23.47 -0.94
CA GLU A 103 7.49 -23.71 -2.08
C GLU A 103 6.92 -22.36 -2.58
N LEU A 104 6.96 -22.12 -3.89
CA LEU A 104 6.25 -20.99 -4.51
C LEU A 104 4.74 -21.23 -4.46
N VAL A 105 4.03 -20.43 -3.65
CA VAL A 105 2.58 -20.57 -3.39
C VAL A 105 1.74 -19.47 -4.04
N ALA A 106 2.33 -18.34 -4.41
CA ALA A 106 1.65 -17.31 -5.21
C ALA A 106 2.64 -16.51 -6.07
N VAL A 107 2.14 -15.97 -7.19
CA VAL A 107 2.85 -14.99 -8.03
C VAL A 107 1.99 -13.74 -8.21
N VAL A 108 2.64 -12.58 -8.26
CA VAL A 108 1.99 -11.30 -8.54
C VAL A 108 2.79 -10.54 -9.60
N ASP A 109 2.15 -10.18 -10.70
CA ASP A 109 2.73 -9.35 -11.77
C ASP A 109 2.38 -7.88 -11.55
N LEU A 110 3.40 -7.02 -11.56
CA LEU A 110 3.30 -5.59 -11.32
C LEU A 110 3.96 -4.80 -12.46
N LEU A 111 3.30 -3.73 -12.87
CA LEU A 111 3.84 -2.70 -13.76
C LEU A 111 3.87 -1.35 -13.03
N ARG A 112 5.07 -0.83 -12.77
CA ARG A 112 5.30 0.51 -12.23
C ARG A 112 5.09 1.56 -13.32
N GLY A 113 4.41 2.66 -12.98
CA GLY A 113 4.23 3.79 -13.89
C GLY A 113 3.26 3.52 -15.05
N TYR A 114 2.23 2.68 -14.82
CA TYR A 114 1.23 2.36 -15.84
C TYR A 114 -0.20 2.46 -15.29
N PRO A 115 -1.11 3.23 -15.94
CA PRO A 115 -0.93 3.94 -17.21
C PRO A 115 -0.13 5.26 -17.10
N ASP A 116 0.15 5.71 -15.88
CA ASP A 116 0.94 6.92 -15.60
C ASP A 116 1.88 6.69 -14.40
N GLU A 117 2.83 7.60 -14.20
CA GLU A 117 3.89 7.51 -13.19
C GLU A 117 3.39 7.31 -11.75
N SER A 118 2.18 7.75 -11.43
CA SER A 118 1.59 7.64 -10.09
C SER A 118 0.90 6.30 -9.82
N VAL A 119 0.89 5.38 -10.79
CA VAL A 119 0.12 4.14 -10.72
C VAL A 119 1.01 2.90 -10.82
N ALA A 120 0.77 1.93 -9.94
CA ALA A 120 1.22 0.56 -10.10
C ALA A 120 0.07 -0.33 -10.56
N PHE A 121 0.24 -1.01 -11.69
CA PHE A 121 -0.77 -1.91 -12.25
C PHE A 121 -0.51 -3.36 -11.83
N ILE A 122 -1.51 -4.02 -11.27
CA ILE A 122 -1.48 -5.45 -10.97
C ILE A 122 -2.01 -6.21 -12.19
N GLY A 123 -1.11 -6.87 -12.92
CA GLY A 123 -1.44 -7.65 -14.12
C GLY A 123 -2.03 -9.02 -13.78
N LEU A 124 -1.47 -9.67 -12.75
CA LEU A 124 -1.89 -10.99 -12.29
C LEU A 124 -1.66 -11.09 -10.79
N LEU A 125 -2.59 -11.75 -10.09
CA LEU A 125 -2.33 -12.39 -8.81
C LEU A 125 -2.87 -13.81 -8.89
N GLN A 126 -1.98 -14.79 -8.84
CA GLN A 126 -2.37 -16.20 -8.89
C GLN A 126 -1.81 -16.93 -7.68
N VAL A 127 -2.68 -17.70 -7.01
CA VAL A 127 -2.32 -18.58 -5.91
C VAL A 127 -2.37 -20.02 -6.41
N ARG A 128 -1.35 -20.80 -6.07
CA ARG A 128 -1.25 -22.23 -6.39
C ARG A 128 -2.53 -22.96 -5.99
N ARG A 129 -3.10 -23.78 -6.88
CA ARG A 129 -4.46 -24.34 -6.72
C ARG A 129 -4.69 -25.05 -5.39
N GLY A 130 -3.77 -25.94 -5.00
CA GLY A 130 -3.83 -26.69 -3.74
C GLY A 130 -3.64 -25.85 -2.47
N ARG A 131 -3.41 -24.55 -2.62
CA ARG A 131 -3.17 -23.60 -1.53
C ARG A 131 -4.23 -22.48 -1.48
N GLN A 132 -5.18 -22.46 -2.41
CA GLN A 132 -6.30 -21.52 -2.44
C GLN A 132 -7.24 -21.70 -1.23
N GLY A 133 -8.00 -20.65 -0.88
CA GLY A 133 -8.94 -20.69 0.25
C GLY A 133 -8.30 -20.62 1.65
N ARG A 134 -6.97 -20.59 1.75
CA ARG A 134 -6.21 -20.57 3.02
C ARG A 134 -5.71 -19.17 3.43
N GLY A 135 -6.26 -18.10 2.83
CA GLY A 135 -5.84 -16.73 3.10
C GLY A 135 -4.60 -16.25 2.35
N ILE A 136 -3.91 -17.12 1.60
CA ILE A 136 -2.66 -16.79 0.89
C ILE A 136 -2.82 -15.63 -0.09
N GLY A 137 -3.93 -15.55 -0.83
CA GLY A 137 -4.16 -14.42 -1.74
C GLY A 137 -4.20 -13.07 -1.02
N ARG A 138 -4.80 -13.03 0.19
CA ARG A 138 -4.82 -11.82 1.04
C ARG A 138 -3.40 -11.48 1.52
N THR A 139 -2.64 -12.48 1.96
CA THR A 139 -1.25 -12.29 2.40
C THR A 139 -0.36 -11.82 1.25
N ALA A 140 -0.46 -12.45 0.07
CA ALA A 140 0.26 -12.06 -1.13
C ALA A 140 -0.03 -10.62 -1.52
N TYR A 141 -1.30 -10.22 -1.50
CA TYR A 141 -1.68 -8.84 -1.77
C TYR A 141 -1.11 -7.85 -0.73
N ARG A 142 -1.16 -8.17 0.57
CA ARG A 142 -0.57 -7.31 1.60
C ARG A 142 0.93 -7.09 1.39
N LEU A 143 1.64 -8.14 1.02
CA LEU A 143 3.08 -8.08 0.72
C LEU A 143 3.36 -7.24 -0.54
N VAL A 144 2.47 -7.28 -1.53
CA VAL A 144 2.54 -6.40 -2.71
C VAL A 144 2.34 -4.95 -2.34
N GLU A 145 1.30 -4.64 -1.54
CA GLU A 145 1.02 -3.28 -1.09
C GLU A 145 2.22 -2.73 -0.29
N GLN A 146 2.79 -3.53 0.60
CA GLN A 146 4.02 -3.20 1.32
C GLN A 146 5.19 -2.95 0.37
N TYR A 147 5.45 -3.87 -0.57
CA TYR A 147 6.54 -3.73 -1.54
C TYR A 147 6.42 -2.43 -2.35
N VAL A 148 5.22 -2.11 -2.84
CA VAL A 148 4.97 -0.88 -3.61
C VAL A 148 5.25 0.36 -2.76
N VAL A 149 4.72 0.41 -1.53
CA VAL A 149 4.92 1.56 -0.63
C VAL A 149 6.39 1.76 -0.27
N GLU A 150 7.14 0.68 -0.08
CA GLU A 150 8.56 0.74 0.32
C GLU A 150 9.50 1.06 -0.84
N ASN A 151 9.18 0.62 -2.07
CA ASN A 151 10.12 0.68 -3.19
C ASN A 151 9.75 1.71 -4.27
N TRP A 152 8.46 2.04 -4.41
CA TRP A 152 7.93 2.91 -5.49
C TRP A 152 7.25 4.13 -4.89
N MET A 153 8.06 4.99 -4.29
CA MET A 153 7.64 6.19 -3.57
C MET A 153 6.79 7.16 -4.39
N GLU A 154 6.81 7.14 -5.72
CA GLU A 154 5.96 7.98 -6.55
C GLU A 154 4.54 7.44 -6.74
N VAL A 155 4.32 6.15 -6.45
CA VAL A 155 3.04 5.49 -6.64
C VAL A 155 2.06 5.92 -5.55
N ARG A 156 0.88 6.35 -5.98
CA ARG A 156 -0.22 6.81 -5.12
C ARG A 156 -1.46 5.94 -5.26
N ARG A 157 -1.51 5.10 -6.29
CA ARG A 157 -2.67 4.24 -6.61
C ARG A 157 -2.22 2.88 -7.12
N LEU A 158 -2.90 1.84 -6.65
CA LEU A 158 -2.86 0.53 -7.29
C LEU A 158 -4.02 0.42 -8.26
N ARG A 159 -3.79 -0.14 -9.44
CA ARG A 159 -4.82 -0.35 -10.46
C ARG A 159 -4.79 -1.79 -10.96
N LEU A 160 -5.94 -2.34 -11.34
CA LEU A 160 -6.04 -3.66 -11.95
C LEU A 160 -7.22 -3.75 -12.91
N ALA A 161 -7.22 -4.79 -13.74
CA ALA A 161 -8.36 -5.14 -14.58
C ALA A 161 -8.91 -6.52 -14.18
N VAL A 162 -10.24 -6.64 -14.18
CA VAL A 162 -10.93 -7.93 -14.04
C VAL A 162 -11.68 -8.21 -15.33
N VAL A 163 -11.33 -9.29 -16.02
CA VAL A 163 -12.07 -9.77 -17.20
C VAL A 163 -13.40 -10.37 -16.74
N ASP A 164 -14.50 -10.05 -17.43
CA ASP A 164 -15.85 -10.44 -17.04
C ASP A 164 -16.02 -11.96 -16.89
N THR A 165 -15.30 -12.77 -17.66
CA THR A 165 -15.28 -14.24 -17.53
C THR A 165 -14.75 -14.76 -16.19
N ASN A 166 -14.03 -13.92 -15.44
CA ASN A 166 -13.48 -14.27 -14.11
C ASN A 166 -14.06 -13.40 -12.98
N ALA A 167 -14.95 -12.45 -13.30
CA ALA A 167 -15.43 -11.44 -12.36
C ALA A 167 -16.17 -12.01 -11.14
N GLU A 168 -16.93 -13.09 -11.31
CA GLU A 168 -17.66 -13.75 -10.22
C GLU A 168 -16.72 -14.16 -9.07
N SER A 169 -15.52 -14.65 -9.42
CA SER A 169 -14.53 -15.11 -8.43
C SER A 169 -13.60 -14.00 -7.96
N ALA A 170 -13.16 -13.12 -8.88
CA ALA A 170 -12.12 -12.13 -8.60
C ALA A 170 -12.65 -10.84 -7.96
N THR A 171 -13.80 -10.32 -8.39
CA THR A 171 -14.31 -9.03 -7.91
C THR A 171 -14.51 -9.00 -6.40
N PRO A 172 -15.16 -9.99 -5.76
CA PRO A 172 -15.33 -9.98 -4.31
C PRO A 172 -13.99 -10.02 -3.55
N PHE A 173 -12.96 -10.65 -4.13
CA PHE A 173 -11.63 -10.68 -3.53
C PHE A 173 -11.00 -9.28 -3.52
N TRP A 174 -10.99 -8.58 -4.66
CA TRP A 174 -10.40 -7.25 -4.80
C TRP A 174 -11.14 -6.18 -4.02
N VAL A 175 -12.48 -6.20 -4.02
CA VAL A 175 -13.29 -5.29 -3.21
C VAL A 175 -12.96 -5.45 -1.71
N ARG A 176 -12.77 -6.68 -1.22
CA ARG A 176 -12.32 -6.92 0.17
C ARG A 176 -10.90 -6.44 0.45
N GLN A 177 -10.08 -6.22 -0.58
CA GLN A 177 -8.73 -5.63 -0.43
C GLN A 177 -8.75 -4.10 -0.45
N GLY A 178 -9.92 -3.48 -0.66
CA GLY A 178 -10.12 -2.03 -0.69
C GLY A 178 -10.11 -1.43 -2.10
N PHE A 179 -10.21 -2.26 -3.15
CA PHE A 179 -10.35 -1.74 -4.51
C PHE A 179 -11.79 -1.33 -4.81
N GLU A 180 -11.94 -0.22 -5.50
CA GLU A 180 -13.21 0.33 -5.97
C GLU A 180 -13.26 0.28 -7.49
N ALA A 181 -14.46 0.08 -8.05
CA ALA A 181 -14.64 0.11 -9.50
C ALA A 181 -14.51 1.56 -10.01
N THR A 182 -13.71 1.75 -11.06
CA THR A 182 -13.52 3.07 -11.69
C THR A 182 -14.67 3.47 -12.61
N GLY A 183 -15.51 2.51 -13.02
CA GLY A 183 -16.48 2.66 -14.10
C GLY A 183 -15.87 2.52 -15.51
N GLU A 184 -14.54 2.54 -15.64
CA GLU A 184 -13.86 2.31 -16.91
C GLU A 184 -13.91 0.83 -17.31
N ALA A 185 -14.06 0.60 -18.62
CA ALA A 185 -14.06 -0.72 -19.23
C ALA A 185 -13.29 -0.71 -20.55
N LYS A 186 -12.60 -1.81 -20.86
CA LYS A 186 -11.85 -2.00 -22.10
C LYS A 186 -12.27 -3.31 -22.75
N ALA A 187 -12.30 -3.35 -24.08
CA ALA A 187 -12.45 -4.60 -24.81
C ALA A 187 -11.29 -5.54 -24.45
N TYR A 188 -11.61 -6.80 -24.19
CA TYR A 188 -10.64 -7.85 -23.95
C TYR A 188 -10.84 -8.94 -24.98
N GLU A 189 -9.90 -9.09 -25.90
CA GLU A 189 -10.02 -9.99 -27.03
C GLU A 189 -8.71 -10.76 -27.23
N ASN A 190 -8.83 -12.07 -27.38
CA ASN A 190 -7.80 -12.95 -27.90
C ASN A 190 -8.44 -13.93 -28.89
N GLU A 191 -7.67 -14.91 -29.40
CA GLU A 191 -8.16 -15.84 -30.43
C GLU A 191 -9.39 -16.66 -30.00
N ALA A 192 -9.58 -16.92 -28.70
CA ALA A 192 -10.63 -17.80 -28.19
C ALA A 192 -11.69 -17.08 -27.33
N VAL A 193 -11.39 -15.89 -26.79
CA VAL A 193 -12.26 -15.16 -25.87
C VAL A 193 -12.44 -13.71 -26.33
N THR A 194 -13.70 -13.31 -26.44
CA THR A 194 -14.13 -11.91 -26.56
C THR A 194 -14.91 -11.55 -25.31
N SER A 195 -14.44 -10.57 -24.55
CA SER A 195 -15.00 -10.16 -23.27
C SER A 195 -14.72 -8.68 -22.97
N THR A 196 -15.02 -8.24 -21.76
CA THR A 196 -14.73 -6.89 -21.27
C THR A 196 -13.85 -6.97 -20.03
N ALA A 197 -12.82 -6.14 -19.95
CA ALA A 197 -12.02 -5.93 -18.75
C ALA A 197 -12.51 -4.66 -18.03
N ARG A 198 -12.90 -4.79 -16.76
CA ARG A 198 -13.33 -3.67 -15.91
C ARG A 198 -12.23 -3.25 -14.98
N LEU A 199 -12.02 -1.95 -14.84
CA LEU A 199 -10.88 -1.40 -14.12
C LEU A 199 -11.26 -1.05 -12.69
N TYR A 200 -10.36 -1.41 -11.77
CA TYR A 200 -10.49 -1.14 -10.35
C TYR A 200 -9.24 -0.42 -9.85
N GLU A 201 -9.43 0.47 -8.87
CA GLU A 201 -8.34 1.22 -8.26
C GLU A 201 -8.44 1.20 -6.73
N LYS A 202 -7.29 1.32 -6.09
CA LYS A 202 -7.17 1.58 -4.66
C LYS A 202 -6.16 2.70 -4.45
N ALA A 203 -6.58 3.77 -3.78
CA ALA A 203 -5.68 4.83 -3.35
C ALA A 203 -4.76 4.35 -2.22
N LEU A 204 -3.52 4.83 -2.22
CA LEU A 204 -2.52 4.58 -1.19
C LEU A 204 -2.23 5.88 -0.44
N CYS A 205 -1.97 5.77 0.86
CA CYS A 205 -1.39 6.88 1.60
C CYS A 205 -0.03 7.21 1.01
N TRP A 206 0.23 8.49 0.79
CA TRP A 206 1.48 8.98 0.22
C TRP A 206 2.00 10.15 1.03
N ALA A 207 3.29 10.18 1.27
CA ALA A 207 3.99 11.29 1.88
C ALA A 207 5.13 11.73 0.96
N HIS A 208 5.41 13.03 0.95
CA HIS A 208 6.52 13.57 0.18
C HIS A 208 7.84 12.85 0.53
N PRO A 209 8.68 12.52 -0.48
CA PRO A 209 9.98 11.86 -0.32
C PRO A 209 10.91 12.42 0.76
N HIS A 210 10.82 13.73 0.99
CA HIS A 210 11.64 14.43 1.96
C HIS A 210 11.02 14.48 3.36
N LEU A 211 9.98 13.70 3.66
CA LEU A 211 9.39 13.62 4.99
C LEU A 211 9.84 12.35 5.70
N VAL A 212 10.24 12.50 6.96
CA VAL A 212 10.61 11.38 7.84
C VAL A 212 9.96 11.52 9.21
N VAL A 213 9.66 10.39 9.84
CA VAL A 213 9.11 10.37 11.20
C VAL A 213 10.23 10.63 12.21
N ARG A 214 10.02 11.58 13.13
CA ARG A 214 10.92 11.85 14.28
C ARG A 214 10.12 12.17 15.52
N GLU A 215 10.76 12.25 16.68
CA GLU A 215 10.13 12.77 17.90
C GLU A 215 9.72 14.24 17.70
N SER A 216 8.54 14.59 18.22
CA SER A 216 7.95 15.92 18.07
C SER A 216 7.81 16.61 19.42
N SER A 217 8.11 17.90 19.45
CA SER A 217 7.80 18.77 20.59
C SER A 217 6.32 19.15 20.69
N ILE A 218 5.54 18.91 19.62
CA ILE A 218 4.10 19.18 19.59
C ILE A 218 3.35 18.01 20.24
N ALA A 219 3.52 16.80 19.70
CA ALA A 219 2.88 15.60 20.22
C ALA A 219 3.61 14.33 19.73
N GLY A 220 4.09 13.50 20.66
CA GLY A 220 4.65 12.17 20.36
C GLY A 220 5.69 12.18 19.24
N GLN A 221 5.27 11.70 18.07
CA GLN A 221 6.07 11.72 16.84
C GLN A 221 5.45 12.67 15.82
N GLY A 222 6.29 13.24 14.95
CA GLY A 222 5.91 14.17 13.89
C GLY A 222 6.59 13.83 12.57
N LEU A 223 6.17 14.51 11.51
CA LEU A 223 6.77 14.41 10.18
C LEU A 223 7.66 15.60 9.91
N PHE A 224 8.92 15.36 9.57
CA PHE A 224 9.91 16.40 9.42
C PHE A 224 10.51 16.41 8.02
N ALA A 225 10.63 17.60 7.45
CA ALA A 225 11.32 17.81 6.19
C ALA A 225 12.82 17.51 6.34
N THR A 226 13.41 16.75 5.42
CA THR A 226 14.84 16.45 5.34
C THR A 226 15.57 17.31 4.31
N ALA A 227 14.83 17.93 3.41
CA ALA A 227 15.28 18.84 2.37
C ALA A 227 14.18 19.89 2.13
N PRO A 228 14.49 21.00 1.42
CA PRO A 228 13.48 22.00 1.09
C PRO A 228 12.30 21.40 0.32
N ILE A 229 11.10 21.93 0.58
CA ILE A 229 9.86 21.64 -0.17
C ILE A 229 9.23 23.01 -0.48
N ALA A 230 8.99 23.32 -1.74
CA ALA A 230 8.47 24.63 -2.13
C ALA A 230 6.98 24.76 -1.82
N ALA A 231 6.53 25.99 -1.55
CA ALA A 231 5.11 26.32 -1.46
C ALA A 231 4.37 25.86 -2.72
N GLY A 232 3.19 25.27 -2.54
CA GLY A 232 2.35 24.70 -3.58
C GLY A 232 2.65 23.24 -3.93
N GLU A 233 3.76 22.66 -3.47
CA GLU A 233 4.05 21.24 -3.70
C GLU A 233 3.10 20.33 -2.90
N VAL A 234 2.73 19.19 -3.48
CA VAL A 234 1.95 18.16 -2.77
C VAL A 234 2.85 17.51 -1.73
N VAL A 235 2.44 17.60 -0.46
CA VAL A 235 3.19 17.04 0.66
C VAL A 235 2.63 15.70 1.13
N SER A 236 1.35 15.47 0.88
CA SER A 236 0.60 14.35 1.46
C SER A 236 -0.66 14.05 0.65
N VAL A 237 -0.93 12.76 0.46
CA VAL A 237 -2.22 12.27 -0.02
C VAL A 237 -2.71 11.20 0.95
N LEU A 238 -3.91 11.39 1.48
CA LEU A 238 -4.53 10.45 2.40
C LEU A 238 -5.34 9.40 1.64
N ALA A 239 -5.30 8.18 2.15
CA ALA A 239 -6.13 7.10 1.67
C ALA A 239 -6.52 6.19 2.83
N GLY A 240 -7.56 5.39 2.63
CA GLY A 240 -8.07 4.57 3.70
C GLY A 240 -9.44 4.00 3.39
N ARG A 241 -10.06 3.45 4.43
CA ARG A 241 -11.39 2.88 4.34
C ARG A 241 -12.43 3.97 4.52
N LYS A 242 -13.38 4.05 3.58
CA LYS A 242 -14.56 4.90 3.73
C LYS A 242 -15.56 4.23 4.67
N VAL A 243 -16.07 4.97 5.65
CA VAL A 243 -17.01 4.48 6.67
C VAL A 243 -18.12 5.49 6.89
N SER A 244 -19.30 5.03 7.33
CA SER A 244 -20.37 5.93 7.75
C SER A 244 -20.07 6.57 9.11
N THR A 245 -20.83 7.59 9.50
CA THR A 245 -20.70 8.22 10.83
C THR A 245 -20.99 7.21 11.94
N ALA A 246 -21.96 6.32 11.74
CA ALA A 246 -22.29 5.27 12.70
C ALA A 246 -21.11 4.31 12.89
N GLU A 247 -20.47 3.88 11.81
CA GLU A 247 -19.31 3.01 11.88
C GLU A 247 -18.08 3.72 12.47
N LEU A 248 -17.84 4.98 12.10
CA LEU A 248 -16.78 5.79 12.70
C LEU A 248 -16.97 5.94 14.22
N THR A 249 -18.20 6.14 14.67
CA THR A 249 -18.53 6.24 16.11
C THR A 249 -18.15 4.96 16.87
N GLU A 250 -18.37 3.78 16.28
CA GLU A 250 -17.93 2.52 16.88
C GLU A 250 -16.40 2.39 16.87
N LEU A 251 -15.73 2.78 15.80
CA LEU A 251 -14.26 2.76 15.71
C LEU A 251 -13.61 3.66 16.76
N LEU A 252 -14.16 4.86 16.99
CA LEU A 252 -13.64 5.84 17.95
C LEU A 252 -13.71 5.36 19.42
N LYS A 253 -14.46 4.29 19.72
CA LYS A 253 -14.42 3.63 21.03
C LYS A 253 -13.11 2.86 21.28
N HIS A 254 -12.35 2.61 20.22
CA HIS A 254 -11.08 1.86 20.25
C HIS A 254 -9.94 2.67 19.59
N PRO A 255 -9.53 3.81 20.17
CA PRO A 255 -8.47 4.65 19.62
C PRO A 255 -7.10 3.94 19.63
N PRO A 256 -6.14 4.38 18.79
CA PRO A 256 -6.20 5.56 17.91
C PRO A 256 -6.94 5.32 16.58
N VAL A 257 -7.66 6.33 16.10
CA VAL A 257 -8.34 6.36 14.79
C VAL A 257 -8.04 7.69 14.12
N ASP A 258 -7.30 7.66 13.03
CA ASP A 258 -7.04 8.84 12.20
C ASP A 258 -8.12 8.92 11.11
N THR A 259 -8.85 10.03 11.09
CA THR A 259 -10.03 10.18 10.24
C THR A 259 -10.17 11.59 9.68
N ILE A 260 -10.75 11.68 8.49
CA ILE A 260 -11.10 12.93 7.80
C ILE A 260 -12.55 12.84 7.34
N THR A 261 -13.30 13.93 7.49
CA THR A 261 -14.66 14.01 6.95
C THR A 261 -14.60 14.13 5.42
N LEU A 262 -15.34 13.30 4.69
CA LEU A 262 -15.45 13.40 3.23
C LEU A 262 -16.76 14.07 2.82
N GLU A 263 -17.85 13.65 3.45
CA GLU A 263 -19.23 14.12 3.23
C GLU A 263 -20.00 14.07 4.55
N GLU A 264 -21.28 14.46 4.54
CA GLU A 264 -22.14 14.53 5.73
C GLU A 264 -22.21 13.21 6.53
N ASP A 265 -22.31 12.05 5.84
CA ASP A 265 -22.28 10.71 6.46
C ASP A 265 -21.17 9.80 5.91
N LEU A 266 -20.04 10.39 5.48
CA LEU A 266 -18.93 9.63 4.92
C LEU A 266 -17.59 10.16 5.46
N HIS A 267 -16.78 9.24 5.99
CA HIS A 267 -15.48 9.55 6.58
C HIS A 267 -14.41 8.63 6.03
N LEU A 268 -13.20 9.15 5.86
CA LEU A 268 -12.02 8.37 5.49
C LEU A 268 -11.25 7.99 6.74
N VAL A 269 -11.12 6.69 7.02
CA VAL A 269 -10.29 6.16 8.12
C VAL A 269 -9.00 5.60 7.55
N LEU A 270 -7.86 6.15 7.97
CA LEU A 270 -6.55 5.71 7.52
C LEU A 270 -6.22 4.30 8.06
N PRO A 271 -5.37 3.53 7.36
CA PRO A 271 -4.87 2.28 7.90
C PRO A 271 -4.01 2.52 9.14
N ASN A 272 -3.99 1.56 10.06
CA ASN A 272 -3.17 1.62 11.28
C ASN A 272 -2.17 0.46 11.40
N ASP A 273 -2.27 -0.56 10.54
CA ASP A 273 -1.36 -1.71 10.52
C ASP A 273 -1.09 -2.17 9.06
N PRO A 274 0.10 -1.86 8.50
CA PRO A 274 1.09 -0.94 9.07
C PRO A 274 0.54 0.48 9.13
N ARG A 275 0.98 1.26 10.13
CA ARG A 275 0.63 2.69 10.21
C ARG A 275 1.39 3.44 9.12
N PRO A 276 0.71 4.15 8.21
CA PRO A 276 1.38 4.87 7.14
C PRO A 276 2.15 6.06 7.71
N VAL A 277 3.28 6.40 7.08
CA VAL A 277 4.11 7.55 7.48
C VAL A 277 3.27 8.82 7.63
N ILE A 278 2.28 9.02 6.76
CA ILE A 278 1.47 10.23 6.81
C ILE A 278 0.60 10.38 8.07
N ALA A 279 0.29 9.27 8.77
CA ALA A 279 -0.48 9.29 10.01
C ALA A 279 0.31 9.87 11.20
N TYR A 280 1.56 10.29 11.01
CA TYR A 280 2.34 11.02 12.02
C TYR A 280 2.30 12.54 11.82
N GLY A 281 1.51 13.06 10.88
CA GLY A 281 1.32 14.50 10.69
C GLY A 281 0.55 15.13 11.84
N ASN A 282 1.17 16.06 12.58
CA ASN A 282 0.59 16.66 13.76
C ASN A 282 -0.31 17.86 13.46
N HIS A 283 -1.12 18.22 14.45
CA HIS A 283 -1.89 19.45 14.39
C HIS A 283 -1.03 20.71 14.62
N GLY A 284 -1.25 21.75 13.81
CA GLY A 284 -0.79 23.11 14.05
C GLY A 284 -1.90 24.14 13.84
N CYS A 285 -2.06 25.11 14.75
CA CYS A 285 -3.06 26.18 14.60
C CYS A 285 -2.69 27.24 13.54
N ASP A 286 -1.41 27.30 13.16
CA ASP A 286 -0.93 28.05 11.99
C ASP A 286 -0.06 27.11 11.15
N PRO A 287 -0.69 26.15 10.42
CA PRO A 287 0.03 25.07 9.79
C PRO A 287 0.90 25.58 8.62
N ASN A 288 1.89 24.78 8.23
CA ASN A 288 2.65 24.95 7.00
C ASN A 288 2.04 24.18 5.81
N THR A 289 0.90 23.54 6.00
CA THR A 289 0.12 22.87 4.95
C THR A 289 -1.32 23.35 4.89
N TRP A 290 -1.97 23.13 3.76
CA TRP A 290 -3.40 23.37 3.54
C TRP A 290 -4.03 22.37 2.56
N TRP A 291 -5.34 22.18 2.68
CA TRP A 291 -6.09 21.27 1.81
C TRP A 291 -6.30 21.88 0.42
N THR A 292 -6.17 21.03 -0.60
CA THR A 292 -6.51 21.38 -2.00
C THR A 292 -7.66 20.53 -2.53
N ASP A 293 -7.96 19.43 -1.86
CA ASP A 293 -9.14 18.59 -2.05
C ASP A 293 -9.44 17.85 -0.73
N ALA A 294 -10.30 16.84 -0.76
CA ALA A 294 -10.72 16.11 0.44
C ALA A 294 -9.61 15.29 1.12
N VAL A 295 -8.50 14.99 0.42
CA VAL A 295 -7.47 14.05 0.88
C VAL A 295 -6.03 14.54 0.63
N THR A 296 -5.85 15.62 -0.12
CA THR A 296 -4.53 16.14 -0.51
C THR A 296 -4.19 17.40 0.29
N LEU A 297 -3.01 17.39 0.90
CA LEU A 297 -2.38 18.57 1.48
C LEU A 297 -1.24 19.04 0.59
N THR A 298 -1.14 20.36 0.42
CA THR A 298 -0.01 21.03 -0.21
C THR A 298 0.72 21.92 0.78
N ALA A 299 1.99 22.23 0.48
CA ALA A 299 2.77 23.18 1.23
C ALA A 299 2.15 24.59 1.11
N ARG A 300 1.67 25.15 2.21
CA ARG A 300 1.16 26.54 2.28
C ARG A 300 2.29 27.55 2.14
N ARG A 301 3.48 27.19 2.60
CA ARG A 301 4.72 27.98 2.62
C ARG A 301 5.89 27.03 2.42
N ASP A 302 7.05 27.58 2.04
CA ASP A 302 8.27 26.79 1.88
C ASP A 302 8.64 26.08 3.20
N PHE A 303 9.09 24.83 3.09
CA PHE A 303 9.69 24.07 4.18
C PHE A 303 11.21 24.21 4.11
N ALA A 304 11.83 24.48 5.25
CA ALA A 304 13.25 24.25 5.46
C ALA A 304 13.50 22.83 5.98
N PRO A 305 14.71 22.26 5.78
CA PRO A 305 15.11 21.04 6.45
C PRO A 305 14.98 21.19 7.97
N GLY A 306 14.27 20.26 8.61
CA GLY A 306 13.97 20.28 10.04
C GLY A 306 12.60 20.86 10.39
N ASP A 307 11.87 21.44 9.45
CA ASP A 307 10.50 21.89 9.69
C ASP A 307 9.57 20.68 9.91
N GLU A 308 8.72 20.76 10.93
CA GLU A 308 7.67 19.78 11.19
C GLU A 308 6.44 20.10 10.32
N LEU A 309 6.02 19.15 9.49
CA LEU A 309 4.75 19.19 8.78
C LEU A 309 3.61 19.16 9.78
N THR A 310 2.75 20.18 9.69
CA THR A 310 1.52 20.26 10.48
C THR A 310 0.34 20.64 9.61
N SER A 311 -0.84 20.16 9.99
CA SER A 311 -2.13 20.54 9.39
C SER A 311 -3.09 21.06 10.47
N ASP A 312 -4.10 21.84 10.07
CA ASP A 312 -5.13 22.27 11.01
C ASP A 312 -6.27 21.25 11.02
N TYR A 313 -6.40 20.44 12.08
CA TYR A 313 -7.45 19.41 12.14
C TYR A 313 -8.87 19.99 12.12
N GLY A 314 -9.05 21.25 12.57
CA GLY A 314 -10.33 21.95 12.44
C GLY A 314 -10.74 22.22 10.99
N THR A 315 -9.82 22.07 10.04
CA THR A 315 -10.07 22.20 8.59
C THR A 315 -10.41 20.88 7.90
N SER A 316 -10.43 19.77 8.64
CA SER A 316 -10.66 18.43 8.10
C SER A 316 -11.59 17.54 8.91
N THR A 317 -12.04 18.00 10.08
CA THR A 317 -12.99 17.28 10.93
C THR A 317 -14.31 18.04 11.06
N GLY A 318 -15.40 17.39 10.67
CA GLY A 318 -16.77 17.91 10.77
C GLY A 318 -17.61 17.22 11.84
N ILE A 319 -16.98 16.47 12.76
CA ILE A 319 -17.64 15.72 13.83
C ILE A 319 -17.93 16.66 15.02
N PRO A 320 -19.19 17.02 15.31
CA PRO A 320 -19.51 18.08 16.27
C PRO A 320 -18.95 17.86 17.68
N ASP A 321 -18.97 16.62 18.16
CA ASP A 321 -18.54 16.26 19.51
C ASP A 321 -17.02 15.99 19.62
N TRP A 322 -16.30 16.05 18.51
CA TRP A 322 -14.84 15.86 18.52
C TRP A 322 -14.14 17.12 19.02
N GLN A 323 -13.20 16.93 19.94
CA GLN A 323 -12.33 18.00 20.44
C GLN A 323 -10.98 17.46 20.92
N MET A 324 -9.97 18.32 20.91
CA MET A 324 -8.65 18.04 21.50
C MET A 324 -8.01 19.30 22.10
N SER A 325 -7.28 19.13 23.20
CA SER A 325 -6.43 20.20 23.73
C SER A 325 -5.19 20.37 22.86
N CYS A 326 -4.77 21.63 22.64
CA CYS A 326 -3.67 21.99 21.76
C CYS A 326 -2.57 22.76 22.50
N ALA A 327 -1.32 22.34 22.26
CA ALA A 327 -0.12 22.98 22.74
C ALA A 327 0.94 23.14 21.63
N CYS A 328 0.51 23.32 20.37
CA CYS A 328 1.38 23.33 19.17
C CYS A 328 2.46 24.43 19.10
N GLY A 329 2.58 25.29 20.11
CA GLY A 329 3.62 26.33 20.16
C GLY A 329 3.40 27.55 19.27
N SER A 330 2.43 27.52 18.34
CA SER A 330 2.10 28.68 17.51
C SER A 330 1.64 29.88 18.35
N ALA A 331 2.01 31.09 17.93
CA ALA A 331 1.47 32.34 18.49
C ALA A 331 -0.06 32.46 18.30
N LEU A 332 -0.62 31.71 17.34
CA LEU A 332 -2.04 31.63 17.03
C LEU A 332 -2.71 30.37 17.64
N CYS A 333 -2.09 29.76 18.65
CA CYS A 333 -2.60 28.54 19.26
C CYS A 333 -3.98 28.76 19.91
N ARG A 334 -4.98 28.02 19.42
CA ARG A 334 -6.38 28.07 19.90
C ARG A 334 -6.60 27.35 21.23
N ARG A 335 -5.65 26.55 21.70
CA ARG A 335 -5.70 25.74 22.95
C ARG A 335 -6.75 24.62 22.97
N LEU A 336 -7.85 24.77 22.26
CA LEU A 336 -8.87 23.76 22.05
C LEU A 336 -9.22 23.74 20.57
N ILE A 337 -9.14 22.57 19.94
CA ILE A 337 -9.54 22.35 18.55
C ILE A 337 -10.83 21.55 18.59
N THR A 338 -11.81 21.93 17.79
CA THR A 338 -13.12 21.26 17.75
C THR A 338 -13.53 20.93 16.32
N GLY A 339 -14.48 19.99 16.16
CA GLY A 339 -15.10 19.71 14.86
C GLY A 339 -16.10 20.76 14.37
N SER A 340 -16.19 21.89 15.09
CA SER A 340 -16.97 23.07 14.68
C SER A 340 -16.09 24.29 14.39
N ASP A 341 -14.75 24.14 14.40
CA ASP A 341 -13.81 25.24 14.15
C ASP A 341 -13.96 25.85 12.75
N TRP A 342 -14.56 25.13 11.81
CA TRP A 342 -14.92 25.65 10.49
C TRP A 342 -15.90 26.83 10.53
N GLN A 343 -16.58 27.06 11.66
CA GLN A 343 -17.48 28.21 11.86
C GLN A 343 -16.75 29.49 12.30
N LEU A 344 -15.47 29.41 12.67
CA LEU A 344 -14.71 30.54 13.19
C LEU A 344 -14.35 31.53 12.06
N PRO A 345 -14.86 32.77 12.09
CA PRO A 345 -14.61 33.74 11.00
C PRO A 345 -13.12 34.00 10.75
N GLU A 346 -12.31 34.03 11.81
CA GLU A 346 -10.87 34.25 11.69
C GLU A 346 -10.12 33.11 10.98
N LEU A 347 -10.68 31.89 10.99
CA LEU A 347 -10.15 30.77 10.23
C LEU A 347 -10.65 30.81 8.79
N GLN A 348 -11.93 31.14 8.58
CA GLN A 348 -12.50 31.34 7.24
C GLN A 348 -11.71 32.39 6.46
N ASP A 349 -11.46 33.55 7.06
CA ASP A 349 -10.67 34.63 6.46
C ASP A 349 -9.23 34.19 6.16
N ARG A 350 -8.62 33.40 7.05
CA ARG A 350 -7.23 32.95 6.92
C ARG A 350 -7.05 31.89 5.84
N TYR A 351 -7.99 30.95 5.75
CA TYR A 351 -7.89 29.77 4.90
C TYR A 351 -8.58 29.96 3.55
N GLY A 352 -9.51 30.91 3.42
CA GLY A 352 -10.27 31.10 2.19
C GLY A 352 -10.91 29.78 1.77
N ASP A 353 -10.60 29.30 0.57
CA ASP A 353 -11.14 28.05 0.02
C ASP A 353 -10.31 26.80 0.40
N HIS A 354 -9.27 26.92 1.24
CA HIS A 354 -8.38 25.83 1.62
C HIS A 354 -8.90 24.96 2.78
N TRP A 355 -10.06 24.35 2.56
CA TRP A 355 -10.69 23.40 3.47
C TRP A 355 -10.96 22.10 2.72
N ILE A 356 -11.23 21.01 3.45
CA ILE A 356 -11.88 19.87 2.80
C ILE A 356 -13.24 20.31 2.20
N PRO A 357 -13.66 19.77 1.05
CA PRO A 357 -14.84 20.25 0.32
C PRO A 357 -16.13 20.31 1.15
N GLU A 358 -16.36 19.30 2.00
CA GLU A 358 -17.56 19.25 2.84
C GLU A 358 -17.64 20.42 3.83
N LEU A 359 -16.52 20.82 4.45
CA LEU A 359 -16.53 21.93 5.40
C LEU A 359 -16.70 23.27 4.67
N LEU A 360 -16.07 23.44 3.50
CA LEU A 360 -16.28 24.63 2.68
C LEU A 360 -17.74 24.72 2.21
N ALA A 361 -18.37 23.60 1.86
CA ALA A 361 -19.78 23.57 1.51
C ALA A 361 -20.67 24.00 2.69
N ARG A 362 -20.37 23.54 3.92
CA ARG A 362 -21.12 23.95 5.13
C ARG A 362 -21.02 25.43 5.44
N GLN A 363 -19.86 26.06 5.21
CA GLN A 363 -19.67 27.50 5.41
C GLN A 363 -20.56 28.35 4.49
N ASN A 364 -20.90 27.81 3.32
CA ASN A 364 -21.69 28.49 2.28
C ASN A 364 -23.20 28.17 2.33
N ARG A 365 -23.66 27.33 3.28
CA ARG A 365 -25.07 26.92 3.42
C ARG A 365 -25.92 27.96 4.14
#